data_AF-V7AKS3-F1
#
_entry.id   AF-V7AKS3-F1
#
_cell.length_a   1.000
_cell.length_b   1.000
_cell.length_c   1.000
_cell.angle_alpha   90.00
_cell.angle_beta   90.00
_cell.angle_gamma   90.00
#
_symmetry.space_group_name_H-M   'P 1'
#
loop_
_entity.id
_entity.type
_entity.pdbx_description
1 polymer ?
#
loop_
_entity_poly.entity_id
_entity_poly.type
_entity_poly.pdbx_seq_one_letter_code
_entity_poly.pdbx_strand_id
1 'polypeptide(L)'
;MFKPIGLNHAVTRCWGGIWVGIVSEIWNHKNRVVFENGRVDLVEVFTVVQRKTWSWVTIKEKSTIFSYSDWCLEPFCCMRYLKV
;
A
#
# COMPACT_ATOMS: atom_id res chain seq x y z
N MET A 1 18.14 -2.16 3.92
CA MET A 1 17.21 -1.21 3.28
C MET A 1 17.67 -1.01 1.85
N PHE A 2 17.00 -1.60 0.87
CA PHE A 2 17.32 -1.37 -0.54
C PHE A 2 17.02 0.10 -0.86
N LYS A 3 18.05 0.88 -1.22
CA LYS A 3 17.91 2.23 -1.80
C LYS A 3 18.28 2.12 -3.28
N PRO A 4 17.30 2.03 -4.19
CA PRO A 4 17.58 2.14 -5.61
C PRO A 4 18.11 3.55 -5.90
N ILE A 5 19.29 3.64 -6.49
CA ILE A 5 19.93 4.90 -6.87
C ILE A 5 19.08 5.55 -7.98
N GLY A 6 18.64 6.80 -7.79
CA GLY A 6 17.87 7.57 -8.78
C GLY A 6 16.35 7.69 -8.58
N LEU A 7 15.79 7.15 -7.49
CA LEU A 7 14.36 7.33 -7.16
C LEU A 7 14.11 8.59 -6.31
N ASN A 8 13.05 9.34 -6.63
CA ASN A 8 12.55 10.46 -5.82
C ASN A 8 12.27 9.99 -4.37
N HIS A 9 12.65 10.81 -3.38
CA HIS A 9 12.49 10.53 -1.96
C HIS A 9 11.01 10.27 -1.57
N ALA A 10 10.05 10.95 -2.22
CA ALA A 10 8.62 10.73 -2.02
C ALA A 10 8.17 9.34 -2.49
N VAL A 11 8.62 8.92 -3.67
CA VAL A 11 8.33 7.60 -4.25
C VAL A 11 8.94 6.49 -3.38
N THR A 12 10.17 6.67 -2.90
CA THR A 12 10.82 5.71 -1.98
C THR A 12 10.06 5.58 -0.66
N ARG A 13 9.58 6.70 -0.11
CA ARG A 13 8.78 6.71 1.12
C ARG A 13 7.42 6.02 0.91
N CYS A 14 6.77 6.27 -0.23
CA CYS A 14 5.52 5.61 -0.60
C CYS A 14 5.71 4.10 -0.76
N TRP A 15 6.77 3.67 -1.43
CA TRP A 15 7.12 2.25 -1.51
C TRP A 15 7.31 1.61 -0.14
N GLY A 16 8.01 2.30 0.76
CA GLY A 16 8.15 1.85 2.15
C GLY A 16 6.81 1.71 2.85
N GLY A 17 5.91 2.68 2.69
CA GLY A 17 4.55 2.64 3.25
C GLY A 17 3.70 1.49 2.70
N ILE A 18 3.76 1.26 1.38
CA ILE A 18 3.09 0.14 0.72
C ILE A 18 3.60 -1.20 1.25
N TRP A 19 4.92 -1.36 1.31
CA TRP A 19 5.54 -2.58 1.81
C TRP A 19 5.15 -2.87 3.25
N VAL A 20 5.21 -1.86 4.12
CA VAL A 20 4.76 -1.99 5.52
C VAL A 20 3.28 -2.36 5.58
N GLY A 21 2.43 -1.74 4.76
CA GLY A 21 1.01 -2.08 4.65
C GLY A 21 0.79 -3.55 4.28
N ILE A 22 1.44 -4.03 3.22
CA ILE A 22 1.35 -5.43 2.77
C ILE A 22 1.75 -6.40 3.89
N VAL A 23 2.96 -6.25 4.44
CA VAL A 23 3.49 -7.16 5.45
C VAL A 23 2.65 -7.16 6.72
N SER A 24 2.18 -5.97 7.14
CA SER A 24 1.34 -5.83 8.34
C SER A 24 -0.01 -6.53 8.17
N GLU A 25 -0.66 -6.38 7.01
CA GLU A 25 -1.95 -7.04 6.77
C GLU A 25 -1.82 -8.56 6.62
N ILE A 26 -0.76 -9.04 5.98
CA ILE A 26 -0.47 -10.49 5.95
C ILE A 26 -0.28 -11.03 7.37
N TRP A 27 0.50 -10.33 8.19
CA TRP A 27 0.73 -10.72 9.58
C TRP A 27 -0.56 -10.72 10.40
N ASN A 28 -1.36 -9.65 10.30
CA ASN A 28 -2.64 -9.52 10.99
C ASN A 28 -3.62 -10.63 10.56
N HIS A 29 -3.76 -10.86 9.26
CA HIS A 29 -4.65 -11.90 8.75
C HIS A 29 -4.22 -13.30 9.21
N LYS A 30 -2.91 -13.60 9.16
CA LYS A 30 -2.37 -14.85 9.71
C LYS A 30 -2.73 -15.00 11.20
N ASN A 31 -2.61 -13.95 11.99
CA ASN A 31 -2.96 -14.01 13.41
C ASN A 31 -4.46 -14.25 13.61
N ARG A 32 -5.34 -13.63 12.81
CA ARG A 32 -6.79 -13.91 12.88
C ARG A 32 -7.10 -15.36 12.54
N VAL A 33 -6.44 -15.93 11.53
CA VAL A 33 -6.61 -17.35 11.18
C VAL A 33 -6.19 -18.27 12.32
N VAL A 34 -5.03 -18.01 12.94
CA VAL A 34 -4.47 -18.87 13.99
C VAL A 34 -5.17 -18.69 15.34
N PHE A 35 -5.45 -17.45 15.75
CA PHE A 35 -5.88 -17.12 17.10
C PHE A 35 -7.37 -16.78 17.22
N GLU A 36 -8.05 -16.41 16.13
CA GLU A 36 -9.49 -16.06 16.12
C GLU A 36 -10.34 -17.10 15.39
N ASN A 37 -9.76 -18.27 15.04
CA ASN A 37 -10.40 -19.30 14.21
C ASN A 37 -10.92 -18.73 12.88
N GLY A 38 -10.23 -17.72 12.35
CA GLY A 38 -10.54 -17.09 11.07
C GLY A 38 -10.27 -18.03 9.88
N ARG A 39 -10.81 -17.69 8.72
CA ARG A 39 -10.55 -18.40 7.46
C ARG A 39 -9.57 -17.61 6.62
N VAL A 40 -8.75 -18.32 5.85
CA VAL A 40 -7.87 -17.68 4.87
C VAL A 40 -8.73 -17.01 3.80
N ASP A 41 -8.57 -15.70 3.65
CA ASP A 41 -9.21 -14.87 2.64
C ASP A 41 -8.19 -13.91 2.04
N LEU A 42 -7.62 -14.31 0.91
CA LEU A 42 -6.61 -13.52 0.21
C LEU A 42 -7.21 -12.27 -0.43
N VAL A 43 -8.50 -12.29 -0.78
CA VAL A 43 -9.19 -11.15 -1.38
C VAL A 43 -9.41 -10.07 -0.33
N GLU A 44 -9.80 -10.45 0.89
CA GLU A 44 -9.87 -9.54 2.03
C GLU A 44 -8.51 -8.88 2.28
N VAL A 45 -7.43 -9.67 2.40
CA VAL A 45 -6.08 -9.14 2.64
C VAL A 45 -5.69 -8.13 1.57
N PHE A 46 -5.86 -8.49 0.29
CA PHE A 46 -5.51 -7.63 -0.82
C PHE A 46 -6.33 -6.33 -0.81
N THR A 47 -7.63 -6.41 -0.58
CA THR A 47 -8.54 -5.26 -0.53
C THR A 47 -8.20 -4.31 0.62
N VAL A 48 -7.86 -4.86 1.80
CA VAL A 48 -7.49 -4.05 2.97
C VAL A 48 -6.14 -3.37 2.75
N VAL A 49 -5.18 -4.06 2.13
CA VAL A 49 -3.88 -3.47 1.74
C VAL A 49 -4.10 -2.30 0.77
N GLN A 50 -4.87 -2.49 -0.30
CA GLN A 50 -5.17 -1.41 -1.26
C GLN A 50 -5.76 -0.19 -0.56
N ARG A 51 -6.76 -0.40 0.31
CA ARG A 51 -7.41 0.69 1.07
C ARG A 51 -6.46 1.40 2.03
N LYS A 52 -5.69 0.66 2.83
CA LYS A 52 -4.78 1.24 3.82
C LYS A 52 -3.64 2.02 3.16
N THR A 53 -3.06 1.46 2.11
CA THR A 53 -1.96 2.11 1.38
C THR A 53 -2.43 3.35 0.63
N TRP A 54 -3.60 3.31 -0.01
CA TRP A 54 -4.24 4.47 -0.61
C TRP A 54 -4.49 5.60 0.40
N SER A 55 -5.11 5.27 1.53
CA SER A 55 -5.37 6.24 2.60
C SER A 55 -4.08 6.87 3.11
N TRP A 56 -3.04 6.07 3.31
CA TRP A 56 -1.73 6.58 3.72
C TRP A 56 -1.11 7.52 2.68
N VAL A 57 -1.15 7.16 1.39
CA VAL A 57 -0.60 7.98 0.30
C VAL A 57 -1.33 9.32 0.19
N THR A 58 -2.66 9.31 0.20
CA THR A 58 -3.47 10.53 0.07
C THR A 58 -3.37 11.46 1.28
N ILE A 59 -3.15 10.93 2.49
CA ILE A 59 -2.88 11.74 3.68
C ILE A 59 -1.51 12.41 3.59
N LYS A 60 -0.50 11.71 3.07
CA LYS A 60 0.88 12.22 2.96
C LYS A 60 1.06 13.17 1.78
N GLU A 61 0.37 12.91 0.67
CA GLU A 61 0.50 13.62 -0.59
C GLU A 61 -0.83 14.35 -0.88
N LYS A 62 -0.91 15.61 -0.45
CA LYS A 62 -2.16 16.41 -0.48
C LYS A 62 -2.69 16.71 -1.88
N SER A 63 -1.88 16.50 -2.93
CA SER A 63 -2.24 16.78 -4.33
C SER A 63 -2.18 15.51 -5.19
N THR A 64 -2.85 14.44 -4.74
CA THR A 64 -3.04 13.26 -5.58
C THR A 64 -3.99 13.58 -6.74
N ILE A 65 -3.54 13.31 -7.97
CA ILE A 65 -4.31 13.54 -9.20
C ILE A 65 -5.01 12.27 -9.73
N PHE A 66 -4.95 11.19 -8.95
CA PHE A 66 -5.49 9.88 -9.28
C PHE A 66 -6.53 9.48 -8.23
N SER A 67 -7.48 8.64 -8.60
CA SER A 67 -8.54 8.15 -7.72
C SER A 67 -8.15 6.86 -6.99
N TYR A 68 -8.98 6.42 -6.03
CA TYR A 68 -8.83 5.08 -5.44
C TYR A 68 -8.93 3.97 -6.48
N SER A 69 -9.78 4.14 -7.50
CA SER A 69 -9.93 3.16 -8.58
C SER A 69 -8.62 3.03 -9.37
N ASP A 70 -8.01 4.17 -9.71
CA ASP A 70 -6.71 4.19 -10.40
C ASP A 70 -5.62 3.55 -9.54
N TRP A 71 -5.64 3.77 -8.21
CA TRP A 71 -4.72 3.13 -7.29
C TRP A 71 -4.88 1.60 -7.24
N CYS A 72 -6.12 1.11 -7.25
CA CYS A 72 -6.38 -0.33 -7.22
C CYS A 72 -5.96 -1.03 -8.51
N LEU A 73 -6.17 -0.38 -9.66
CA LEU A 73 -5.86 -0.95 -10.98
C LEU A 73 -4.39 -0.80 -11.33
N GLU A 74 -3.82 0.38 -11.13
CA GLU A 74 -2.51 0.79 -11.65
C GLU A 74 -1.69 1.57 -10.60
N PRO A 75 -1.36 0.98 -9.44
CA PRO A 75 -0.68 1.68 -8.33
C PRO A 75 0.71 2.19 -8.73
N PHE A 76 1.42 1.46 -9.61
CA PHE A 76 2.71 1.87 -10.13
C PHE A 76 2.64 3.16 -10.97
N CYS A 77 1.61 3.29 -11.79
CA CYS A 77 1.38 4.49 -12.58
C CYS A 77 1.01 5.67 -11.67
N CYS A 78 0.16 5.43 -10.68
CA CYS A 78 -0.20 6.41 -9.66
C CYS A 78 1.03 6.99 -8.92
N MET A 79 1.96 6.14 -8.52
CA MET A 79 3.19 6.58 -7.85
C MET A 79 4.10 7.46 -8.71
N ARG A 80 4.00 7.41 -10.05
CA ARG A 80 4.77 8.31 -10.93
C ARG A 80 4.29 9.77 -10.83
N TYR A 81 3.05 9.99 -10.43
CA TYR A 81 2.49 11.33 -10.25
C TYR A 81 2.87 11.98 -8.91
N LEU A 82 3.42 11.22 -7.97
CA LEU A 82 3.95 11.73 -6.69
C LEU A 82 5.31 12.45 -6.84
N LYS A 83 5.60 12.95 -8.05
CA LYS A 83 6.90 13.50 -8.47
C LYS A 83 6.97 15.04 -8.44
N VAL A 84 5.98 15.74 -7.90
CA VAL A 84 6.01 17.21 -7.82
C VAL A 84 6.80 17.66 -6.60
#